data_AF-A0A812LKG4-F1
#
_entry.id   AF-A0A812LKG4-F1
#
_cell.length_a   1.000
_cell.length_b   1.000
_cell.length_c   1.000
_cell.angle_alpha   90.00
_cell.angle_beta   90.00
_cell.angle_gamma   90.00
#
_symmetry.space_group_name_H-M   'P 1'
#
loop_
_entity.id
_entity.type
_entity.pdbx_description
1 polymer ?
#
loop_
_entity_poly.entity_id
_entity_poly.type
_entity_poly.pdbx_seq_one_letter_code
_entity_poly.pdbx_strand_id
1 'polypeptide(L)'
;MSQQRVLKVVVILYALVRMAINLYFSKLVLLRLPLHFPLPENWSQQRWRGFGPADALWQPWFLCSSWPQAKEASALCVEFSGRLLTQEDCKVTVDYTILAGCFAMPLVPALGAYILLSKSDRFAEDSRLHVWCRRNIFFLAAMFCLDPGFTAPVELHTISYYIFLTCEVLSNGMQAICTNMKLRCLSWDRTARCCEVLMVIFVCMASVILVLYNTVLAGLPEYFTYSVICFLTLLPICGAIFGFQFWAFCCTIYAAKTQYRDNWEDVRSTVLLLGINALLTLIGPLISGVVIACVAMELFSRNTNISQLAGSELLVAFEFGLQIFNSLVLCGMIGPWSRPTEVFTELATRGFVVAKRVPFKGVINPEARGCIASFPGKYAERWAEAVAEATQSTDCSLACVFLTDAASGLGMHARNPETDECWCRALYGDVPAEAYLSIVDKHDKDFVFRRADSEAMGQHLLIKDSSLSQLEWDTKKEAAMCLVEKMSRDNDRRAPWGCQWFEEWMKNIEAASGQNQQLHVFYFQSLVGRGKVSWSQLSNEDAIEAARKSTGLGASQTAEVAYLDKLGLPYVEHDVMDFPEVMARLRSSEVFQSV
;
A
#
# COMPACT_ATOMS: atom_id res chain seq x y z
N MET A 1 24.81 7.71 46.72
CA MET A 1 23.60 8.53 46.96
C MET A 1 22.68 7.75 47.88
N SER A 2 22.11 8.35 48.93
CA SER A 2 21.13 7.62 49.77
C SER A 2 19.90 7.25 48.92
N GLN A 3 19.31 6.08 49.13
CA GLN A 3 18.12 5.60 48.39
C GLN A 3 16.98 6.63 48.40
N GLN A 4 16.85 7.42 49.48
CA GLN A 4 15.93 8.56 49.55
C GLN A 4 16.19 9.66 48.49
N ARG A 5 17.45 9.93 48.12
CA ARG A 5 17.77 10.91 47.07
C ARG A 5 17.42 10.36 45.68
N VAL A 6 17.65 9.07 45.43
CA VAL A 6 17.24 8.42 44.17
C VAL A 6 15.72 8.47 44.04
N LEU A 7 14.98 8.10 45.09
CA LEU A 7 13.52 8.12 45.11
C LEU A 7 12.96 9.53 44.88
N LYS A 8 13.55 10.56 45.51
CA LYS A 8 13.13 11.96 45.28
C LYS A 8 13.34 12.41 43.84
N VAL A 9 14.48 12.09 43.24
CA VAL A 9 14.76 12.40 41.82
C VAL A 9 13.78 11.68 40.91
N VAL A 10 13.48 10.41 41.22
CA VAL A 10 12.52 9.58 40.50
C VAL A 10 11.11 10.18 40.51
N VAL A 11 10.61 10.53 41.69
CA VAL A 11 9.28 11.12 41.86
C VAL A 11 9.16 12.46 41.14
N ILE A 12 10.21 13.29 41.21
CA ILE A 12 10.25 14.57 40.50
C ILE A 12 10.22 14.36 38.98
N LEU A 13 10.98 13.41 38.44
CA LEU A 13 10.97 13.10 37.01
C LEU A 13 9.60 12.60 36.54
N TYR A 14 8.97 11.68 37.28
CA TYR A 14 7.63 11.18 36.97
C TYR A 14 6.59 12.31 36.97
N ALA A 15 6.62 13.17 37.99
CA ALA A 15 5.72 14.32 38.09
C ALA A 15 5.91 15.31 36.92
N LEU A 16 7.16 15.57 36.52
CA LEU A 16 7.48 16.45 35.38
C LEU A 16 6.99 15.86 34.03
N VAL A 17 7.19 14.56 33.80
CA VAL A 17 6.71 13.87 32.60
C VAL A 17 5.18 13.91 32.55
N ARG A 18 4.51 13.58 33.65
CA ARG A 18 3.05 13.61 33.75
C ARG A 18 2.48 15.03 33.55
N MET A 19 3.11 16.04 34.15
CA MET A 19 2.70 17.44 33.99
C MET A 19 2.86 17.89 32.53
N ALA A 20 3.96 17.52 31.86
CA ALA A 20 4.19 17.82 30.45
C ALA A 20 3.12 17.19 29.54
N ILE A 21 2.77 15.92 29.79
CA ILE A 21 1.72 15.19 29.06
C ILE A 21 0.36 15.88 29.25
N ASN A 22 -0.02 16.22 30.48
CA ASN A 22 -1.33 16.84 30.78
C ASN A 22 -1.48 18.26 30.22
N LEU A 23 -0.44 19.11 30.36
CA LEU A 23 -0.40 20.44 29.74
C LEU A 23 -0.54 20.36 28.22
N TYR A 24 -0.03 19.30 27.64
CA TYR A 24 -0.03 19.09 26.19
C TYR A 24 -1.37 18.54 25.68
N PHE A 25 -1.97 17.55 26.34
CA PHE A 25 -3.34 17.09 26.03
C PHE A 25 -4.36 18.22 26.14
N SER A 26 -4.20 19.11 27.12
CA SER A 26 -5.02 20.31 27.27
C SER A 26 -4.92 21.25 26.04
N LYS A 27 -3.74 21.37 25.43
CA LYS A 27 -3.55 22.11 24.16
C LYS A 27 -4.17 21.40 22.95
N LEU A 28 -4.11 20.07 22.90
CA LEU A 28 -4.73 19.26 21.83
C LEU A 28 -6.26 19.35 21.84
N VAL A 29 -6.89 19.35 23.02
CA VAL A 29 -8.34 19.57 23.18
C VAL A 29 -8.74 20.99 22.73
N LEU A 30 -7.86 21.97 22.94
CA LEU A 30 -8.07 23.36 22.49
C LEU A 30 -7.88 23.55 20.98
N LEU A 31 -7.18 22.65 20.28
CA LEU A 31 -6.88 22.75 18.84
C LEU A 31 -8.01 22.24 17.91
N ARG A 32 -9.22 21.96 18.43
CA ARG A 32 -10.42 21.53 17.66
C ARG A 32 -10.11 20.44 16.60
N LEU A 33 -9.64 19.27 17.03
CA LEU A 33 -9.60 18.09 16.15
C LEU A 33 -11.05 17.66 15.80
N PRO A 34 -11.48 17.66 14.53
CA PRO A 34 -12.78 17.15 14.16
C PRO A 34 -12.73 15.61 14.21
N LEU A 35 -13.24 15.02 15.29
CA LEU A 35 -13.59 13.60 15.35
C LEU A 35 -14.88 13.35 14.54
N HIS A 36 -14.89 13.65 13.25
CA HIS A 36 -15.96 13.23 12.36
C HIS A 36 -15.66 11.82 11.85
N PHE A 37 -16.47 10.85 12.27
CA PHE A 37 -16.58 9.55 11.63
C PHE A 37 -17.29 9.73 10.28
N PRO A 38 -16.68 9.34 9.14
CA PRO A 38 -17.43 9.27 7.90
C PRO A 38 -18.37 8.05 7.99
N LEU A 39 -19.65 8.30 8.24
CA LEU A 39 -20.70 7.34 7.95
C LEU A 39 -20.86 7.24 6.42
N PRO A 40 -21.25 6.08 5.87
CA PRO A 40 -21.47 5.92 4.43
C PRO A 40 -22.49 6.93 3.88
N GLU A 41 -22.25 7.45 2.67
CA GLU A 41 -22.98 8.53 1.97
C GLU A 41 -24.50 8.32 1.74
N ASN A 42 -25.11 7.24 2.26
CA ASN A 42 -26.51 6.91 1.99
C ASN A 42 -27.49 7.29 3.11
N TRP A 43 -27.07 8.09 4.09
CA TRP A 43 -27.95 8.63 5.15
C TRP A 43 -28.05 10.15 5.03
N SER A 44 -28.70 10.62 3.96
CA SER A 44 -29.13 12.01 3.88
C SER A 44 -30.66 12.11 3.98
N GLN A 45 -31.10 13.06 4.81
CA GLN A 45 -32.46 13.56 4.98
C GLN A 45 -33.39 12.82 5.95
N GLN A 46 -33.27 13.13 7.25
CA GLN A 46 -34.44 13.55 8.05
C GLN A 46 -34.05 14.35 9.31
N ARG A 47 -34.51 15.61 9.34
CA ARG A 47 -34.78 16.52 10.48
C ARG A 47 -33.87 16.49 11.73
N TRP A 48 -33.06 17.53 11.85
CA TRP A 48 -32.86 18.24 13.14
C TRP A 48 -32.97 19.75 12.89
N ARG A 49 -34.16 20.32 13.13
CA ARG A 49 -34.34 21.76 13.37
C ARG A 49 -34.59 21.94 14.85
N GLY A 50 -33.74 22.73 15.50
CA GLY A 50 -34.03 23.30 16.81
C GLY A 50 -32.88 23.16 17.79
N PHE A 51 -31.87 24.02 17.67
CA PHE A 51 -31.21 24.67 18.82
C PHE A 51 -30.63 26.01 18.32
N GLY A 52 -30.94 27.08 19.06
CA GLY A 52 -30.50 28.46 18.78
C GLY A 52 -29.03 28.72 19.15
N PRO A 53 -28.55 29.97 18.95
CA PRO A 53 -27.12 30.28 18.99
C PRO A 53 -26.55 30.25 20.41
N ALA A 54 -25.44 29.52 20.55
CA ALA A 54 -24.67 29.34 21.79
C ALA A 54 -23.65 30.49 22.01
N ASP A 55 -24.11 31.74 21.95
CA ASP A 55 -23.24 32.93 22.03
C ASP A 55 -23.30 33.66 23.39
N ALA A 56 -23.69 32.98 24.47
CA ALA A 56 -23.73 33.59 25.80
C ALA A 56 -23.16 32.66 26.86
N LEU A 57 -21.83 32.45 26.88
CA LEU A 57 -21.10 32.00 28.09
C LEU A 57 -19.57 31.93 27.95
N TRP A 58 -18.87 32.89 27.33
CA TRP A 58 -17.39 32.82 27.32
C TRP A 58 -16.72 34.19 27.42
N GLN A 59 -16.26 34.53 28.63
CA GLN A 59 -15.11 35.42 28.84
C GLN A 59 -14.01 34.70 29.64
N PRO A 60 -12.71 34.98 29.38
CA PRO A 60 -11.59 34.22 29.93
C PRO A 60 -10.79 34.98 31.02
N TRP A 61 -9.98 34.24 31.81
CA TRP A 61 -8.79 34.69 32.55
C TRP A 61 -8.89 35.33 33.97
N PHE A 62 -9.76 34.83 34.84
CA PHE A 62 -9.54 34.97 36.29
C PHE A 62 -9.92 33.66 37.00
N LEU A 63 -8.94 32.99 37.63
CA LEU A 63 -8.97 31.82 38.53
C LEU A 63 -7.92 30.76 38.10
N CYS A 64 -6.64 31.10 38.22
CA CYS A 64 -5.53 30.14 38.08
C CYS A 64 -4.65 30.08 39.35
N SER A 65 -5.25 30.22 40.53
CA SER A 65 -4.55 30.17 41.82
C SER A 65 -5.08 29.09 42.78
N SER A 66 -6.04 28.27 42.36
CA SER A 66 -6.64 27.22 43.21
C SER A 66 -6.83 25.92 42.42
N TRP A 67 -5.74 25.25 42.09
CA TRP A 67 -5.79 23.88 41.57
C TRP A 67 -5.58 22.88 42.73
N PRO A 68 -6.56 22.01 43.06
CA PRO A 68 -6.44 21.04 44.16
C PRO A 68 -5.39 19.93 43.95
N GLN A 69 -4.87 19.76 42.73
CA GLN A 69 -4.06 18.60 42.33
C GLN A 69 -2.63 18.61 42.89
N ALA A 70 -2.09 19.74 43.33
CA ALA A 70 -0.77 19.78 43.98
C ALA A 70 -0.77 19.11 45.37
N LYS A 71 -1.90 19.18 46.09
CA LYS A 71 -2.09 18.48 47.37
C LYS A 71 -2.32 16.97 47.16
N GLU A 72 -3.03 16.58 46.11
CA GLU A 72 -3.19 15.17 45.72
C GLU A 72 -1.88 14.53 45.23
N ALA A 73 -1.06 15.25 44.46
CA ALA A 73 0.26 14.76 44.04
C ALA A 73 1.19 14.55 45.23
N SER A 74 1.13 15.43 46.25
CA SER A 74 1.85 15.28 47.52
C SER A 74 1.33 14.08 48.34
N ALA A 75 0.01 13.83 48.37
CA ALA A 75 -0.59 12.69 49.07
C ALA A 75 -0.25 11.36 48.38
N LEU A 76 -0.31 11.31 47.04
CA LEU A 76 0.15 10.19 46.24
C LEU A 76 1.64 9.90 46.48
N CYS A 77 2.50 10.92 46.61
CA CYS A 77 3.92 10.70 46.91
C CYS A 77 4.14 10.03 48.28
N VAL A 78 3.30 10.32 49.28
CA VAL A 78 3.39 9.72 50.63
C VAL A 78 2.89 8.28 50.61
N GLU A 79 1.80 7.98 49.90
CA GLU A 79 1.29 6.61 49.73
C GLU A 79 2.24 5.74 48.88
N PHE A 80 2.81 6.30 47.82
CA PHE A 80 3.78 5.62 46.94
C PHE A 80 5.10 5.32 47.67
N SER A 81 5.52 6.19 48.59
CA SER A 81 6.67 5.95 49.47
C SER A 81 6.41 4.82 50.47
N GLY A 82 5.16 4.58 50.88
CA GLY A 82 4.79 3.47 51.75
C GLY A 82 4.82 2.10 51.07
N ARG A 83 4.61 2.03 49.74
CA ARG A 83 4.60 0.77 48.97
C ARG A 83 5.99 0.30 48.53
N LEU A 84 6.94 1.22 48.30
CA LEU A 84 8.32 0.88 47.95
C LEU A 84 9.17 0.41 49.15
N LEU A 85 8.60 0.48 50.36
CA LEU A 85 9.27 0.21 51.62
C LEU A 85 8.51 -0.87 52.38
N THR A 86 8.78 -2.15 52.12
CA THR A 86 8.33 -3.23 53.02
C THR A 86 9.16 -3.15 54.29
N GLN A 87 8.53 -2.71 55.39
CA GLN A 87 9.21 -2.57 56.67
C GLN A 87 9.17 -3.89 57.46
N GLU A 88 9.90 -4.89 56.99
CA GLU A 88 10.33 -6.02 57.82
C GLU A 88 11.80 -5.79 58.18
N ASP A 89 12.09 -5.61 59.46
CA ASP A 89 13.44 -5.49 60.04
C ASP A 89 14.40 -4.51 59.35
N CYS A 90 14.11 -3.21 59.42
CA CYS A 90 15.03 -2.07 59.15
C CYS A 90 15.81 -2.06 57.82
N LYS A 91 15.57 -2.98 56.88
CA LYS A 91 16.17 -2.99 55.53
C LYS A 91 15.12 -2.60 54.51
N VAL A 92 15.26 -1.39 54.00
CA VAL A 92 14.52 -0.91 52.84
C VAL A 92 15.01 -1.64 51.58
N THR A 93 14.21 -2.56 51.06
CA THR A 93 14.40 -3.15 49.73
C THR A 93 13.49 -2.45 48.74
N VAL A 94 14.10 -1.72 47.79
CA VAL A 94 13.38 -1.12 46.67
C VAL A 94 13.09 -2.23 45.65
N ASP A 95 11.81 -2.44 45.33
CA ASP A 95 11.44 -3.28 44.21
C ASP A 95 11.68 -2.53 42.89
N TYR A 96 12.81 -2.86 42.25
CA TYR A 96 13.20 -2.26 40.98
C TYR A 96 12.24 -2.59 39.83
N THR A 97 11.42 -3.64 39.96
CA THR A 97 10.44 -4.05 38.96
C THR A 97 9.27 -3.07 38.90
N ILE A 98 8.73 -2.72 40.07
CA ILE A 98 7.68 -1.70 40.22
C ILE A 98 8.19 -0.34 39.74
N LEU A 99 9.43 0.00 40.12
CA LEU A 99 10.07 1.23 39.68
C LEU A 99 10.19 1.28 38.15
N ALA A 100 10.67 0.20 37.53
CA ALA A 100 10.81 0.11 36.08
C ALA A 100 9.45 0.20 35.36
N GLY A 101 8.41 -0.49 35.86
CA GLY A 101 7.05 -0.40 35.31
C GLY A 101 6.51 1.03 35.33
N CYS A 102 6.63 1.70 36.48
CA CYS A 102 6.14 3.07 36.67
C CYS A 102 6.84 4.12 35.78
N PHE A 103 8.07 3.86 35.34
CA PHE A 103 8.78 4.71 34.37
C PHE A 103 8.54 4.31 32.93
N ALA A 104 8.63 3.03 32.61
CA ALA A 104 8.48 2.52 31.26
C ALA A 104 7.07 2.80 30.71
N MET A 105 6.04 2.58 31.52
CA MET A 105 4.63 2.74 31.15
C MET A 105 4.31 4.14 30.59
N PRO A 106 4.63 5.27 31.25
CA PRO A 106 4.37 6.59 30.69
C PRO A 106 5.41 7.05 29.67
N LEU A 107 6.68 6.62 29.81
CA LEU A 107 7.77 7.14 28.97
C LEU A 107 7.64 6.66 27.53
N VAL A 108 7.28 5.39 27.29
CA VAL A 108 7.25 4.86 25.93
C VAL A 108 6.11 5.46 25.08
N PRO A 109 4.87 5.56 25.57
CA PRO A 109 3.80 6.25 24.87
C PRO A 109 4.05 7.75 24.72
N ALA A 110 4.63 8.40 25.74
CA ALA A 110 5.00 9.80 25.64
C ALA A 110 6.09 10.04 24.59
N LEU A 111 7.08 9.15 24.50
CA LEU A 111 8.12 9.21 23.48
C LEU A 111 7.54 8.95 22.09
N GLY A 112 6.64 7.98 21.95
CA GLY A 112 5.95 7.70 20.69
C GLY A 112 5.11 8.88 20.21
N ALA A 113 4.30 9.46 21.10
CA ALA A 113 3.55 10.68 20.83
C ALA A 113 4.49 11.84 20.48
N TYR A 114 5.57 12.03 21.24
CA TYR A 114 6.57 13.06 20.96
C TYR A 114 7.21 12.90 19.58
N ILE A 115 7.60 11.69 19.17
CA ILE A 115 8.14 11.42 17.83
C ILE A 115 7.12 11.77 16.75
N LEU A 116 5.86 11.39 16.96
CA LEU A 116 4.77 11.69 16.02
C LEU A 116 4.56 13.20 15.84
N LEU A 117 4.62 13.95 16.94
CA LEU A 117 4.37 15.39 16.96
C LEU A 117 5.57 16.21 16.46
N SER A 118 6.78 15.84 16.89
CA SER A 118 8.03 16.51 16.49
C SER A 118 8.35 16.35 15.01
N LYS A 119 7.76 15.34 14.36
CA LYS A 119 7.88 15.07 12.92
C LYS A 119 6.53 15.12 12.20
N SER A 120 5.61 15.95 12.69
CA SER A 120 4.27 16.09 12.09
C SER A 120 4.30 16.56 10.64
N ASP A 121 5.36 17.24 10.20
CA ASP A 121 5.66 17.61 8.82
C ASP A 121 5.79 16.39 7.87
N ARG A 122 6.13 15.21 8.41
CA ARG A 122 6.18 13.96 7.64
C ARG A 122 4.82 13.29 7.46
N PHE A 123 3.79 13.75 8.18
CA PHE A 123 2.43 13.22 8.06
C PHE A 123 1.72 13.85 6.86
N ALA A 124 1.61 13.07 5.80
CA ALA A 124 0.64 13.33 4.74
C ALA A 124 -0.80 13.08 5.27
N GLU A 125 -1.64 14.12 5.31
CA GLU A 125 -3.02 14.05 5.86
C GLU A 125 -3.97 13.23 4.97
N ASP A 126 -3.64 13.12 3.69
CA ASP A 126 -4.33 12.33 2.67
C ASP A 126 -3.94 10.84 2.72
N SER A 127 -2.80 10.50 3.33
CA SER A 127 -2.36 9.11 3.50
C SER A 127 -3.18 8.40 4.57
N ARG A 128 -4.03 7.45 4.13
CA ARG A 128 -4.81 6.60 5.04
C ARG A 128 -3.93 5.88 6.07
N LEU A 129 -2.76 5.38 5.65
CA LEU A 129 -1.81 4.71 6.55
C LEU A 129 -1.37 5.64 7.69
N HIS A 130 -1.02 6.89 7.36
CA HIS A 130 -0.63 7.88 8.34
C HIS A 130 -1.77 8.22 9.31
N VAL A 131 -2.98 8.41 8.80
CA VAL A 131 -4.16 8.67 9.64
C VAL A 131 -4.40 7.52 10.63
N TRP A 132 -4.30 6.27 10.18
CA TRP A 132 -4.48 5.09 11.04
C TRP A 132 -3.35 4.91 12.07
N CYS A 133 -2.08 5.07 11.68
CA CYS A 133 -0.98 5.03 12.64
C CYS A 133 -1.09 6.12 13.69
N ARG A 134 -1.49 7.34 13.31
CA ARG A 134 -1.73 8.45 14.24
C ARG A 134 -2.85 8.11 15.23
N ARG A 135 -3.96 7.56 14.75
CA ARG A 135 -5.06 7.09 15.61
C ARG A 135 -4.59 6.01 16.57
N ASN A 136 -3.78 5.05 16.11
CA ASN A 136 -3.28 3.97 16.96
C ASN A 136 -2.40 4.52 18.10
N ILE A 137 -1.46 5.39 17.77
CA ILE A 137 -0.55 5.99 18.75
C ILE A 137 -1.32 6.85 19.76
N PHE A 138 -2.30 7.64 19.33
CA PHE A 138 -3.13 8.42 20.25
C PHE A 138 -4.05 7.55 21.11
N PHE A 139 -4.62 6.48 20.56
CA PHE A 139 -5.42 5.52 21.31
C PHE A 139 -4.57 4.89 22.41
N LEU A 140 -3.40 4.36 22.05
CA LEU A 140 -2.43 3.79 22.99
C LEU A 140 -2.01 4.81 24.04
N ALA A 141 -1.62 6.03 23.65
CA ALA A 141 -1.23 7.08 24.60
C ALA A 141 -2.37 7.50 25.54
N ALA A 142 -3.61 7.59 25.04
CA ALA A 142 -4.77 7.97 25.84
C ALA A 142 -5.04 6.94 26.95
N MET A 143 -4.85 5.65 26.68
CA MET A 143 -4.99 4.59 27.68
C MET A 143 -4.09 4.81 28.90
N PHE A 144 -2.84 5.22 28.67
CA PHE A 144 -1.90 5.51 29.76
C PHE A 144 -2.19 6.83 30.49
N CYS A 145 -2.88 7.76 29.83
CA CYS A 145 -3.20 9.07 30.41
C CYS A 145 -4.50 9.07 31.24
N LEU A 146 -5.48 8.25 30.83
CA LEU A 146 -6.83 8.30 31.37
C LEU A 146 -7.04 7.50 32.65
N ASP A 147 -6.19 6.51 32.95
CA ASP A 147 -6.40 5.66 34.11
C ASP A 147 -5.21 5.67 35.10
N PRO A 148 -5.22 6.57 36.11
CA PRO A 148 -4.32 6.44 37.25
C PRO A 148 -4.58 5.16 38.07
N GLY A 149 -5.74 4.52 37.87
CA GLY A 149 -6.20 3.31 38.54
C GLY A 149 -5.55 2.00 38.08
N PHE A 150 -4.78 1.98 37.00
CA PHE A 150 -3.89 0.84 36.69
C PHE A 150 -2.85 0.59 37.80
N THR A 151 -2.68 1.53 38.74
CA THR A 151 -1.81 1.39 39.92
C THR A 151 -2.58 1.32 41.26
N ALA A 152 -3.92 1.35 41.25
CA ALA A 152 -4.76 1.34 42.45
C ALA A 152 -5.27 -0.07 42.81
N PRO A 153 -5.43 -0.43 44.09
CA PRO A 153 -5.64 -1.82 44.50
C PRO A 153 -7.11 -2.30 44.36
N VAL A 154 -7.24 -3.48 43.75
CA VAL A 154 -8.09 -4.62 44.14
C VAL A 154 -9.61 -4.60 43.85
N GLU A 155 -10.34 -3.49 43.90
CA GLU A 155 -11.81 -3.56 43.69
C GLU A 155 -12.29 -3.32 42.25
N LEU A 156 -11.41 -2.85 41.35
CA LEU A 156 -11.71 -2.61 39.92
C LEU A 156 -11.26 -3.74 38.97
N HIS A 157 -10.78 -4.87 39.48
CA HIS A 157 -10.07 -5.90 38.70
C HIS A 157 -10.80 -6.40 37.44
N THR A 158 -12.12 -6.58 37.51
CA THR A 158 -12.88 -7.10 36.38
C THR A 158 -13.01 -6.07 35.25
N ILE A 159 -13.28 -4.80 35.58
CA ILE A 159 -13.43 -3.74 34.59
C ILE A 159 -12.09 -3.43 33.94
N SER A 160 -11.01 -3.30 34.73
CA SER A 160 -9.66 -3.07 34.22
C SER A 160 -9.18 -4.18 33.29
N TYR A 161 -9.54 -5.44 33.57
CA TYR A 161 -9.22 -6.57 32.68
C TYR A 161 -9.93 -6.48 31.32
N TYR A 162 -11.25 -6.21 31.30
CA TYR A 162 -11.97 -6.07 30.03
C TYR A 162 -11.47 -4.88 29.21
N ILE A 163 -11.11 -3.79 29.87
CA ILE A 163 -10.48 -2.64 29.22
C ILE A 163 -9.14 -3.05 28.61
N PHE A 164 -8.27 -3.70 29.40
CA PHE A 164 -6.97 -4.19 28.93
C PHE A 164 -7.11 -5.12 27.71
N LEU A 165 -7.97 -6.14 27.81
CA LEU A 165 -8.20 -7.09 26.71
C LEU A 165 -8.75 -6.39 25.46
N THR A 166 -9.64 -5.42 25.64
CA THR A 166 -10.18 -4.62 24.53
C THR A 166 -9.06 -3.82 23.86
N CYS A 167 -8.17 -3.21 24.64
CA CYS A 167 -7.01 -2.51 24.12
C CYS A 167 -6.08 -3.42 23.34
N GLU A 168 -5.74 -4.59 23.87
CA GLU A 168 -4.91 -5.58 23.18
C GLU A 168 -5.49 -6.00 21.83
N VAL A 169 -6.78 -6.29 21.79
CA VAL A 169 -7.47 -6.67 20.55
C VAL A 169 -7.50 -5.52 19.55
N LEU A 170 -7.81 -4.31 20.01
CA LEU A 170 -7.85 -3.13 19.15
C LEU A 170 -6.48 -2.78 18.59
N SER A 171 -5.43 -2.79 19.41
CA SER A 171 -4.08 -2.46 18.98
C SER A 171 -3.54 -3.44 17.95
N ASN A 172 -3.72 -4.75 18.18
CA ASN A 172 -3.34 -5.78 17.23
C ASN A 172 -4.16 -5.71 15.93
N GLY A 173 -5.46 -5.40 16.03
CA GLY A 173 -6.32 -5.16 14.87
C GLY A 173 -5.87 -3.94 14.06
N MET A 174 -5.58 -2.83 14.72
CA MET A 174 -5.06 -1.61 14.07
C MET A 174 -3.69 -1.86 13.42
N GLN A 175 -2.81 -2.60 14.09
CA GLN A 175 -1.54 -3.04 13.52
C GLN A 175 -1.76 -3.86 12.24
N ALA A 176 -2.64 -4.85 12.26
CA ALA A 176 -2.93 -5.67 11.09
C ALA A 176 -3.51 -4.85 9.92
N ILE A 177 -4.37 -3.85 10.22
CA ILE A 177 -4.91 -2.91 9.22
C ILE A 177 -3.77 -2.06 8.61
N CYS A 178 -2.92 -1.46 9.44
CA CYS A 178 -1.77 -0.67 8.98
C CYS A 178 -0.82 -1.51 8.12
N THR A 179 -0.56 -2.76 8.52
CA THR A 179 0.24 -3.70 7.73
C THR A 179 -0.42 -4.00 6.39
N ASN A 180 -1.73 -4.26 6.33
CA ASN A 180 -2.43 -4.48 5.06
C ASN A 180 -2.40 -3.26 4.14
N MET A 181 -2.52 -2.05 4.68
CA MET A 181 -2.34 -0.83 3.89
C MET A 181 -0.93 -0.74 3.32
N LYS A 182 0.09 -1.07 4.11
CA LYS A 182 1.48 -1.12 3.64
C LYS A 182 1.70 -2.19 2.57
N LEU A 183 1.09 -3.37 2.72
CA LEU A 183 1.14 -4.45 1.71
C LEU A 183 0.54 -3.99 0.37
N ARG A 184 -0.57 -3.24 0.39
CA ARG A 184 -1.13 -2.64 -0.84
C ARG A 184 -0.17 -1.65 -1.50
N CYS A 185 0.48 -0.80 -0.71
CA CYS A 185 1.53 0.09 -1.23
C CYS A 185 2.70 -0.68 -1.84
N LEU A 186 2.91 -1.94 -1.42
CA LEU A 186 3.93 -2.84 -1.94
C LEU A 186 3.41 -3.75 -3.07
N SER A 187 2.26 -3.44 -3.67
CA SER A 187 1.60 -4.22 -4.74
C SER A 187 1.14 -5.62 -4.33
N TRP A 188 1.00 -5.90 -3.03
CA TRP A 188 0.47 -7.17 -2.50
C TRP A 188 -1.05 -7.13 -2.26
N ASP A 189 -1.83 -6.60 -3.22
CA ASP A 189 -3.27 -6.41 -3.07
C ASP A 189 -4.05 -7.70 -2.81
N ARG A 190 -3.60 -8.83 -3.37
CA ARG A 190 -4.23 -10.14 -3.14
C ARG A 190 -4.01 -10.63 -1.72
N THR A 191 -2.78 -10.55 -1.22
CA THR A 191 -2.45 -10.95 0.16
C THR A 191 -3.13 -10.04 1.16
N ALA A 192 -3.12 -8.73 0.95
CA ALA A 192 -3.81 -7.77 1.81
C ALA A 192 -5.33 -8.07 1.89
N ARG A 193 -5.97 -8.35 0.75
CA ARG A 193 -7.40 -8.76 0.72
C ARG A 193 -7.65 -10.08 1.45
N CYS A 194 -6.77 -11.07 1.28
CA CYS A 194 -6.87 -12.34 2.02
C CYS A 194 -6.81 -12.09 3.54
N CYS A 195 -5.84 -11.30 4.00
CA CYS A 195 -5.72 -10.94 5.42
C CYS A 195 -6.94 -10.15 5.93
N GLU A 196 -7.53 -9.25 5.13
CA GLU A 196 -8.78 -8.56 5.49
C GLU A 196 -9.95 -9.52 5.67
N VAL A 197 -10.13 -10.47 4.75
CA VAL A 197 -11.17 -11.50 4.89
C VAL A 197 -10.95 -12.34 6.15
N LEU A 198 -9.71 -12.76 6.41
CA LEU A 198 -9.37 -13.50 7.63
C LEU A 198 -9.60 -12.68 8.90
N MET A 199 -9.32 -11.38 8.91
CA MET A 199 -9.63 -10.49 10.04
C MET A 199 -11.14 -10.39 10.28
N VAL A 200 -11.96 -10.28 9.22
CA VAL A 200 -13.43 -10.28 9.36
C VAL A 200 -13.91 -11.59 9.94
N ILE A 201 -13.40 -12.73 9.44
CA ILE A 201 -13.72 -14.07 9.99
C ILE A 201 -13.32 -14.13 11.47
N PHE A 202 -12.13 -13.66 11.83
CA PHE A 202 -11.66 -13.61 13.20
C PHE A 202 -12.62 -12.82 14.11
N VAL A 203 -13.00 -11.61 13.72
CA VAL A 203 -13.91 -10.75 14.51
C VAL A 203 -15.28 -11.39 14.65
N CYS A 204 -15.81 -11.99 13.58
CA CYS A 204 -17.09 -12.70 13.62
C CYS A 204 -17.03 -13.91 14.57
N MET A 205 -15.99 -14.74 14.48
CA MET A 205 -15.83 -15.91 15.35
C MET A 205 -15.60 -15.50 16.81
N ALA A 206 -14.78 -14.48 17.07
CA ALA A 206 -14.56 -13.94 18.41
C ALA A 206 -15.86 -13.40 19.02
N SER A 207 -16.69 -12.73 18.22
CA SER A 207 -18.00 -12.23 18.67
C SER A 207 -18.97 -13.35 19.02
N VAL A 208 -19.05 -14.40 18.19
CA VAL A 208 -19.88 -15.59 18.46
C VAL A 208 -19.40 -16.30 19.72
N ILE A 209 -18.09 -16.49 19.86
CA ILE A 209 -17.46 -17.06 21.05
C ILE A 209 -17.81 -16.22 22.28
N LEU A 210 -17.69 -14.90 22.22
CA LEU A 210 -18.01 -14.01 23.33
C LEU A 210 -19.49 -14.09 23.73
N VAL A 211 -20.41 -14.18 22.77
CA VAL A 211 -21.85 -14.34 23.05
C VAL A 211 -22.13 -15.71 23.66
N LEU A 212 -21.59 -16.79 23.10
CA LEU A 212 -21.74 -18.15 23.66
C LEU A 212 -21.16 -18.24 25.07
N TYR A 213 -20.03 -17.59 25.30
CA TYR A 213 -19.38 -17.50 26.60
C TYR A 213 -20.26 -16.83 27.64
N ASN A 214 -20.83 -15.66 27.32
CA ASN A 214 -21.68 -14.93 28.25
C ASN A 214 -23.05 -15.60 28.46
N THR A 215 -23.59 -16.30 27.46
CA THR A 215 -24.97 -16.85 27.52
C THR A 215 -25.04 -18.28 28.01
N VAL A 216 -24.08 -19.13 27.65
CA VAL A 216 -24.12 -20.58 27.92
C VAL A 216 -23.17 -20.97 29.04
N LEU A 217 -21.99 -20.33 29.09
CA LEU A 217 -20.88 -20.81 29.92
C LEU A 217 -20.79 -20.15 31.29
N ALA A 218 -21.46 -19.01 31.49
CA ALA A 218 -21.47 -18.29 32.77
C ALA A 218 -22.06 -19.12 33.95
N GLY A 219 -22.75 -20.23 33.66
CA GLY A 219 -23.32 -21.13 34.67
C GLY A 219 -22.58 -22.45 34.87
N LEU A 220 -21.51 -22.74 34.12
CA LEU A 220 -20.84 -24.04 34.18
C LEU A 220 -19.58 -24.00 35.06
N PRO A 221 -19.34 -25.03 35.90
CA PRO A 221 -18.15 -25.10 36.77
C PRO A 221 -16.83 -25.27 35.99
N GLU A 222 -16.89 -25.61 34.70
CA GLU A 222 -15.73 -25.82 33.82
C GLU A 222 -15.33 -24.58 33.00
N TYR A 223 -15.64 -23.38 33.49
CA TYR A 223 -15.39 -22.09 32.83
C TYR A 223 -14.00 -21.96 32.20
N PHE A 224 -12.95 -22.47 32.86
CA PHE A 224 -11.57 -22.46 32.39
C PHE A 224 -11.36 -23.25 31.10
N THR A 225 -11.90 -24.47 31.03
CA THR A 225 -11.73 -25.36 29.87
C THR A 225 -12.27 -24.68 28.61
N TYR A 226 -13.41 -23.99 28.73
CA TYR A 226 -14.01 -23.29 27.59
C TYR A 226 -13.23 -22.05 27.17
N SER A 227 -12.69 -21.26 28.10
CA SER A 227 -11.81 -20.12 27.75
C SER A 227 -10.56 -20.59 26.98
N VAL A 228 -9.97 -21.71 27.40
CA VAL A 228 -8.82 -22.32 26.72
C VAL A 228 -9.20 -22.80 25.31
N ILE A 229 -10.33 -23.51 25.16
CA ILE A 229 -10.81 -23.96 23.84
C ILE A 229 -11.06 -22.75 22.93
N CYS A 230 -11.72 -21.71 23.43
CA CYS A 230 -11.98 -20.49 22.67
C CYS A 230 -10.69 -19.84 22.18
N PHE A 231 -9.68 -19.72 23.05
CA PHE A 231 -8.36 -19.21 22.67
C PHE A 231 -7.67 -20.09 21.61
N LEU A 232 -7.68 -21.41 21.78
CA LEU A 232 -7.09 -22.36 20.83
C LEU A 232 -7.79 -22.34 19.47
N THR A 233 -9.09 -22.03 19.41
CA THR A 233 -9.82 -21.92 18.13
C THR A 233 -9.50 -20.65 17.36
N LEU A 234 -9.16 -19.56 18.04
CA LEU A 234 -8.85 -18.27 17.42
C LEU A 234 -7.37 -18.14 17.02
N LEU A 235 -6.49 -18.87 17.70
CA LEU A 235 -5.04 -18.82 17.47
C LEU A 235 -4.61 -19.15 16.03
N PRO A 236 -5.15 -20.18 15.33
CA PRO A 236 -4.78 -20.49 13.96
C PRO A 236 -5.13 -19.36 12.97
N ILE A 237 -6.25 -18.67 13.17
CA ILE A 237 -6.69 -17.58 12.30
C ILE A 237 -5.76 -16.38 12.48
N CYS A 238 -5.45 -16.01 13.73
CA CYS A 238 -4.43 -15.01 14.02
C CYS A 238 -3.08 -15.38 13.41
N GLY A 239 -2.63 -16.62 13.61
CA GLY A 239 -1.38 -17.14 13.07
C GLY A 239 -1.33 -17.06 11.54
N ALA A 240 -2.44 -17.36 10.86
CA ALA A 240 -2.54 -17.25 9.40
C ALA A 240 -2.45 -15.78 8.94
N ILE A 241 -3.14 -14.84 9.60
CA ILE A 241 -3.09 -13.41 9.27
C ILE A 241 -1.65 -12.89 9.36
N PHE A 242 -1.01 -13.06 10.52
CA PHE A 242 0.34 -12.54 10.74
C PHE A 242 1.40 -13.32 9.95
N GLY A 243 1.18 -14.63 9.73
CA GLY A 243 2.03 -15.47 8.89
C GLY A 243 2.04 -15.01 7.42
N PHE A 244 0.87 -14.73 6.83
CA PHE A 244 0.79 -14.21 5.47
C PHE A 244 1.39 -12.81 5.34
N GLN A 245 1.17 -11.94 6.33
CA GLN A 245 1.77 -10.60 6.34
C GLN A 245 3.30 -10.66 6.43
N PHE A 246 3.83 -11.50 7.34
CA PHE A 246 5.27 -11.75 7.46
C PHE A 246 5.87 -12.29 6.17
N TRP A 247 5.25 -13.33 5.59
CA TRP A 247 5.70 -13.95 4.35
C TRP A 247 5.76 -12.95 3.20
N ALA A 248 4.74 -12.10 3.04
CA ALA A 248 4.72 -11.07 1.99
C ALA A 248 5.84 -10.03 2.14
N PHE A 249 6.16 -9.62 3.38
CA PHE A 249 7.31 -8.76 3.62
C PHE A 249 8.63 -9.46 3.29
N CYS A 250 8.82 -10.73 3.68
CA CYS A 250 10.00 -11.51 3.32
C CYS A 250 10.18 -11.64 1.81
N CYS A 251 9.10 -11.90 1.07
CA CYS A 251 9.13 -11.93 -0.39
C CYS A 251 9.51 -10.57 -0.99
N THR A 252 8.98 -9.47 -0.46
CA THR A 252 9.36 -8.11 -0.89
C THR A 252 10.84 -7.83 -0.65
N ILE A 253 11.35 -8.19 0.53
CA ILE A 253 12.77 -8.04 0.90
C ILE A 253 13.66 -8.84 -0.05
N TYR A 254 13.28 -10.09 -0.35
CA TYR A 254 14.01 -10.94 -1.28
C TYR A 254 14.03 -10.34 -2.69
N ALA A 255 12.87 -9.92 -3.21
CA ALA A 255 12.75 -9.29 -4.52
C ALA A 255 13.59 -8.00 -4.63
N ALA A 256 13.52 -7.15 -3.60
CA ALA A 256 14.32 -5.93 -3.54
C ALA A 256 15.84 -6.23 -3.56
N LYS A 257 16.28 -7.23 -2.80
CA LYS A 257 17.69 -7.63 -2.77
C LYS A 257 18.18 -8.19 -4.11
N THR A 258 17.34 -8.97 -4.82
CA THR A 258 17.70 -9.50 -6.14
C THR A 258 17.76 -8.40 -7.20
N GLN A 259 16.85 -7.44 -7.13
CA GLN A 259 16.73 -6.39 -8.14
C GLN A 259 17.76 -5.26 -7.97
N TYR A 260 18.10 -4.91 -6.74
CA TYR A 260 19.03 -3.83 -6.42
C TYR A 260 20.43 -4.36 -6.08
N ARG A 261 20.85 -5.46 -6.70
CA ARG A 261 22.17 -6.06 -6.44
C ARG A 261 23.31 -5.05 -6.65
N ASP A 262 23.18 -4.19 -7.67
CA ASP A 262 24.23 -3.23 -8.04
C ASP A 262 24.11 -1.88 -7.28
N ASN A 263 22.90 -1.51 -6.81
CA ASN A 263 22.62 -0.26 -6.09
C ASN A 263 22.07 -0.51 -4.67
N TRP A 264 22.63 -1.51 -3.98
CA TRP A 264 22.10 -1.97 -2.69
C TRP A 264 22.14 -0.90 -1.60
N GLU A 265 23.17 -0.05 -1.57
CA GLU A 265 23.35 0.94 -0.49
C GLU A 265 22.19 1.96 -0.44
N ASP A 266 21.61 2.33 -1.59
CA ASP A 266 20.50 3.28 -1.66
C ASP A 266 19.21 2.71 -1.03
N VAL A 267 19.00 1.39 -1.14
CA VAL A 267 17.77 0.73 -0.65
C VAL A 267 17.97 0.01 0.69
N ARG A 268 19.21 -0.16 1.14
CA ARG A 268 19.57 -0.97 2.31
C ARG A 268 18.80 -0.61 3.56
N SER A 269 18.71 0.67 3.90
CA SER A 269 17.98 1.11 5.10
C SER A 269 16.49 0.81 5.00
N THR A 270 15.89 0.96 3.82
CA THR A 270 14.47 0.68 3.59
C THR A 270 14.18 -0.81 3.71
N VAL A 271 15.03 -1.65 3.10
CA VAL A 271 14.91 -3.11 3.21
C VAL A 271 15.11 -3.58 4.66
N LEU A 272 16.04 -2.97 5.41
CA LEU A 272 16.22 -3.25 6.83
C LEU A 272 14.97 -2.90 7.65
N LEU A 273 14.39 -1.71 7.43
CA LEU A 273 13.16 -1.30 8.11
C LEU A 273 11.97 -2.18 7.72
N LEU A 274 11.92 -2.69 6.49
CA LEU A 274 10.92 -3.67 6.06
C LEU A 274 11.11 -5.01 6.79
N GLY A 275 12.36 -5.45 6.98
CA GLY A 275 12.69 -6.62 7.79
C GLY A 275 12.27 -6.46 9.25
N ILE A 276 12.49 -5.28 9.82
CA ILE A 276 12.02 -4.96 11.18
C ILE A 276 10.49 -5.02 11.24
N ASN A 277 9.76 -4.42 10.29
CA ASN A 277 8.30 -4.52 10.24
C ASN A 277 7.81 -5.97 10.12
N ALA A 278 8.49 -6.79 9.32
CA ALA A 278 8.15 -8.21 9.19
C ALA A 278 8.24 -8.89 10.56
N LEU A 279 9.38 -8.74 11.26
CA LEU A 279 9.56 -9.33 12.58
C LEU A 279 8.55 -8.81 13.59
N LEU A 280 8.29 -7.49 13.63
CA LEU A 280 7.34 -6.89 14.57
C LEU A 280 5.89 -7.31 14.29
N THR A 281 5.55 -7.63 13.04
CA THR A 281 4.24 -8.17 12.66
C THR A 281 3.99 -9.53 13.32
N LEU A 282 5.03 -10.33 13.56
CA LEU A 282 4.95 -11.61 14.24
C LEU A 282 5.13 -11.49 15.75
N ILE A 283 6.14 -10.74 16.20
CA ILE A 283 6.54 -10.65 17.61
C ILE A 283 5.48 -9.94 18.44
N GLY A 284 4.88 -8.85 17.94
CA GLY A 284 3.86 -8.09 18.68
C GLY A 284 2.72 -8.99 19.16
N PRO A 285 1.94 -9.61 18.24
CA PRO A 285 0.83 -10.48 18.61
C PRO A 285 1.23 -11.70 19.46
N LEU A 286 2.45 -12.23 19.27
CA LEU A 286 2.96 -13.32 20.12
C LEU A 286 3.16 -12.85 21.56
N ILE A 287 3.74 -11.67 21.76
CA ILE A 287 3.90 -11.08 23.11
C ILE A 287 2.53 -10.76 23.70
N SER A 288 1.61 -10.15 22.95
CA SER A 288 0.23 -9.92 23.41
C SER A 288 -0.43 -11.24 23.86
N GLY A 289 -0.24 -12.32 23.10
CA GLY A 289 -0.73 -13.65 23.46
C GLY A 289 -0.15 -14.18 24.77
N VAL A 290 1.16 -14.01 24.99
CA VAL A 290 1.83 -14.39 26.25
C VAL A 290 1.31 -13.54 27.41
N VAL A 291 1.17 -12.23 27.23
CA VAL A 291 0.64 -11.32 28.25
C VAL A 291 -0.78 -11.73 28.63
N ILE A 292 -1.66 -11.92 27.65
CA ILE A 292 -3.04 -12.37 27.87
C ILE A 292 -3.06 -13.71 28.61
N ALA A 293 -2.21 -14.66 28.23
CA ALA A 293 -2.11 -15.96 28.90
C ALA A 293 -1.65 -15.84 30.36
N CYS A 294 -0.63 -15.02 30.64
CA CYS A 294 -0.15 -14.75 31.99
C CYS A 294 -1.25 -14.13 32.86
N VAL A 295 -1.91 -13.07 32.36
CA VAL A 295 -3.00 -12.40 33.08
C VAL A 295 -4.18 -13.36 33.30
N ALA A 296 -4.51 -14.20 32.31
CA ALA A 296 -5.56 -15.21 32.45
C ALA A 296 -5.22 -16.29 33.49
N MET A 297 -3.98 -16.79 33.51
CA MET A 297 -3.51 -17.75 34.51
C MET A 297 -3.56 -17.15 35.92
N GLU A 298 -3.20 -15.89 36.07
CA GLU A 298 -3.19 -15.19 37.35
C GLU A 298 -4.60 -14.91 37.88
N LEU A 299 -5.51 -14.47 37.01
CA LEU A 299 -6.94 -14.34 37.34
C LEU A 299 -7.57 -15.67 37.78
N PHE A 300 -7.06 -16.79 37.25
CA PHE A 300 -7.54 -18.13 37.58
C PHE A 300 -6.94 -18.66 38.88
N SER A 301 -5.69 -18.32 39.18
CA SER A 301 -4.97 -18.72 40.39
C SER A 301 -5.39 -17.93 41.63
N ARG A 302 -6.70 -17.70 41.85
CA ARG A 302 -7.32 -16.89 42.93
C ARG A 302 -6.84 -17.15 44.38
N ASN A 303 -5.92 -18.08 44.60
CA ASN A 303 -5.34 -18.46 45.89
C ASN A 303 -3.84 -18.18 46.05
N THR A 304 -3.14 -17.60 45.07
CA THR A 304 -1.71 -17.28 45.19
C THR A 304 -1.50 -15.81 45.53
N ASN A 305 -0.62 -15.54 46.52
CA ASN A 305 -0.26 -14.21 46.99
C ASN A 305 0.03 -13.24 45.83
N ILE A 306 -0.72 -12.15 45.80
CA ILE A 306 -0.74 -11.06 44.80
C ILE A 306 0.64 -10.40 44.56
N SER A 307 1.62 -10.63 45.45
CA SER A 307 2.96 -10.05 45.36
C SER A 307 3.79 -10.53 44.15
N GLN A 308 3.34 -11.52 43.37
CA GLN A 308 4.01 -11.92 42.12
C GLN A 308 3.55 -11.14 40.87
N LEU A 309 2.53 -10.29 40.99
CA LEU A 309 1.93 -9.54 39.87
C LEU A 309 2.89 -8.50 39.26
N ALA A 310 3.91 -8.04 39.99
CA ALA A 310 4.86 -7.01 39.55
C ALA A 310 5.61 -7.36 38.24
N GLY A 311 5.76 -8.64 37.91
CA GLY A 311 6.37 -9.07 36.65
C GLY A 311 5.49 -8.84 35.41
N SER A 312 4.16 -8.85 35.57
CA SER A 312 3.22 -8.69 34.46
C SER A 312 3.15 -7.24 33.95
N GLU A 313 3.27 -6.26 34.84
CA GLU A 313 3.22 -4.83 34.50
C GLU A 313 4.35 -4.41 33.56
N LEU A 314 5.57 -4.89 33.79
CA LEU A 314 6.71 -4.60 32.92
C LEU A 314 6.53 -5.23 31.53
N LEU A 315 5.96 -6.43 31.47
CA LEU A 315 5.69 -7.12 30.21
C LEU A 315 4.61 -6.39 29.40
N VAL A 316 3.55 -5.93 30.06
CA VAL A 316 2.50 -5.07 29.47
C VAL A 316 3.09 -3.77 28.94
N ALA A 317 3.92 -3.08 29.74
CA ALA A 317 4.57 -1.83 29.32
C ALA A 317 5.48 -2.03 28.10
N PHE A 318 6.22 -3.14 28.08
CA PHE A 318 7.10 -3.51 26.98
C PHE A 318 6.31 -3.82 25.71
N GLU A 319 5.20 -4.56 25.84
CA GLU A 319 4.26 -4.90 24.78
C GLU A 319 3.73 -3.64 24.10
N PHE A 320 3.14 -2.72 24.87
CA PHE A 320 2.63 -1.46 24.33
C PHE A 320 3.73 -0.62 23.69
N GLY A 321 4.91 -0.63 24.29
CA GLY A 321 6.06 0.04 23.72
C GLY A 321 6.47 -0.50 22.36
N LEU A 322 6.41 -1.82 22.21
CA LEU A 322 6.67 -2.50 20.95
C LEU A 322 5.60 -2.18 19.89
N GLN A 323 4.32 -2.15 20.28
CA GLN A 323 3.22 -1.80 19.38
C GLN A 323 3.33 -0.36 18.85
N ILE A 324 3.69 0.60 19.72
CA ILE A 324 3.94 1.99 19.36
C ILE A 324 5.13 2.10 18.41
N PHE A 325 6.23 1.42 18.75
CA PHE A 325 7.41 1.37 17.90
C PHE A 325 7.06 0.79 16.52
N ASN A 326 6.36 -0.34 16.47
CA ASN A 326 5.92 -0.95 15.22
C ASN A 326 5.04 -0.02 14.39
N SER A 327 4.08 0.67 15.03
CA SER A 327 3.23 1.65 14.34
C SER A 327 4.05 2.77 13.69
N LEU A 328 5.10 3.25 14.37
CA LEU A 328 6.02 4.27 13.86
C LEU A 328 6.91 3.77 12.71
N VAL A 329 7.35 2.51 12.77
CA VAL A 329 8.13 1.89 11.67
C VAL A 329 7.23 1.57 10.47
N LEU A 330 5.98 1.17 10.69
CA LEU A 330 5.00 0.86 9.65
C LEU A 330 4.67 2.11 8.83
N CYS A 331 4.41 3.26 9.46
CA CYS A 331 4.17 4.53 8.75
C CYS A 331 5.45 5.21 8.22
N GLY A 332 6.64 4.62 8.38
CA GLY A 332 7.88 5.20 7.85
C GLY A 332 8.38 6.43 8.61
N MET A 333 7.88 6.68 9.82
CA MET A 333 8.30 7.80 10.68
C MET A 333 9.70 7.59 11.26
N ILE A 334 10.10 6.32 11.37
CA ILE A 334 11.44 5.90 11.75
C ILE A 334 12.18 5.48 10.47
N GLY A 335 13.15 6.31 10.07
CA GLY A 335 13.98 6.09 8.89
C GLY A 335 14.66 7.38 8.40
N PRO A 336 15.72 7.27 7.59
CA PRO A 336 16.52 8.41 7.13
C PRO A 336 15.82 9.31 6.09
N TRP A 337 14.61 8.98 5.66
CA TRP A 337 14.01 9.56 4.44
C TRP A 337 13.04 10.72 4.72
N SER A 338 13.08 11.72 3.84
CA SER A 338 12.06 12.78 3.74
C SER A 338 10.79 12.32 3.02
N ARG A 339 10.81 11.17 2.30
CA ARG A 339 9.68 10.64 1.51
C ARG A 339 9.60 9.09 1.51
N PRO A 340 9.30 8.46 2.65
CA PRO A 340 9.32 7.00 2.79
C PRO A 340 8.35 6.27 1.85
N THR A 341 7.17 6.85 1.59
CA THR A 341 6.14 6.25 0.73
C THR A 341 6.57 6.17 -0.73
N GLU A 342 7.27 7.17 -1.26
CA GLU A 342 7.75 7.17 -2.64
C GLU A 342 8.75 6.03 -2.89
N VAL A 343 9.67 5.79 -1.93
CA VAL A 343 10.65 4.70 -2.01
C VAL A 343 9.97 3.33 -1.91
N PHE A 344 8.95 3.18 -1.05
CA PHE A 344 8.18 1.93 -1.00
C PHE A 344 7.41 1.69 -2.30
N THR A 345 6.80 2.73 -2.87
CA THR A 345 6.14 2.64 -4.18
C THR A 345 7.14 2.34 -5.30
N GLU A 346 8.35 2.91 -5.26
CA GLU A 346 9.42 2.58 -6.21
C GLU A 346 9.86 1.11 -6.09
N LEU A 347 10.03 0.61 -4.85
CA LEU A 347 10.30 -0.81 -4.59
C LEU A 347 9.16 -1.71 -5.07
N ALA A 348 7.91 -1.27 -4.92
CA ALA A 348 6.72 -2.01 -5.33
C ALA A 348 6.55 -2.07 -6.85
N THR A 349 6.73 -0.92 -7.50
CA THR A 349 6.60 -0.78 -8.97
C THR A 349 7.73 -1.47 -9.70
N ARG A 350 8.95 -1.48 -9.13
CA ARG A 350 10.08 -2.18 -9.71
C ARG A 350 10.10 -3.68 -9.35
N GLY A 351 9.70 -4.05 -8.14
CA GLY A 351 9.73 -5.43 -7.65
C GLY A 351 8.66 -6.36 -8.22
N PHE A 352 7.56 -5.80 -8.74
CA PHE A 352 6.50 -6.55 -9.43
C PHE A 352 6.33 -6.03 -10.84
N VAL A 353 7.10 -6.59 -11.78
CA VAL A 353 6.83 -6.67 -13.23
C VAL A 353 6.06 -5.48 -13.82
N VAL A 354 6.41 -4.24 -13.48
CA VAL A 354 6.32 -3.18 -14.48
C VAL A 354 7.58 -3.40 -15.29
N ALA A 355 7.48 -4.38 -16.21
CA ALA A 355 8.55 -4.72 -17.14
C ALA A 355 9.15 -3.39 -17.60
N LYS A 356 10.43 -3.17 -17.27
CA LYS A 356 11.20 -2.05 -17.82
C LYS A 356 10.82 -2.01 -19.29
N ARG A 357 10.20 -0.92 -19.75
CA ARG A 357 9.77 -0.81 -21.14
C ARG A 357 11.05 -0.80 -21.97
N VAL A 358 11.48 -1.98 -22.38
CA VAL A 358 12.65 -2.16 -23.21
C VAL A 358 12.16 -1.98 -24.64
N PRO A 359 12.75 -1.06 -25.40
CA PRO A 359 12.40 -0.92 -26.80
C PRO A 359 12.69 -2.22 -27.52
N PHE A 360 11.74 -2.69 -28.32
CA PHE A 360 11.84 -3.92 -29.07
C PHE A 360 11.49 -3.64 -30.53
N LYS A 361 12.46 -3.81 -31.43
CA LYS A 361 12.30 -3.49 -32.86
C LYS A 361 11.84 -4.68 -33.71
N GLY A 362 11.48 -5.79 -33.08
CA GLY A 362 11.28 -7.07 -33.77
C GLY A 362 12.59 -7.83 -33.95
N VAL A 363 12.48 -9.14 -34.16
CA VAL A 363 13.57 -10.06 -34.47
C VAL A 363 13.07 -11.02 -35.55
N ILE A 364 13.73 -11.02 -36.70
CA ILE A 364 13.44 -11.97 -37.79
C ILE A 364 14.59 -12.97 -37.87
N ASN A 365 14.32 -14.21 -37.48
CA ASN A 365 15.28 -15.30 -37.46
C ASN A 365 15.26 -16.02 -38.82
N PRO A 366 16.39 -16.12 -39.56
CA PRO A 366 16.43 -16.72 -40.89
C PRO A 366 15.93 -18.17 -40.99
N GLU A 367 16.06 -18.92 -39.90
CA GLU A 367 15.72 -20.35 -39.82
C GLU A 367 14.31 -20.59 -39.27
N ALA A 368 13.64 -19.55 -38.78
CA ALA A 368 12.32 -19.68 -38.20
C ALA A 368 11.29 -20.06 -39.26
N ARG A 369 10.36 -20.94 -38.89
CA ARG A 369 9.26 -21.35 -39.77
C ARG A 369 8.03 -20.48 -39.63
N GLY A 370 7.88 -19.86 -38.47
CA GLY A 370 6.76 -18.98 -38.13
C GLY A 370 7.24 -17.62 -37.66
N CYS A 371 6.47 -16.61 -37.97
CA CYS A 371 6.65 -15.25 -37.48
C CYS A 371 5.40 -14.77 -36.77
N ILE A 372 5.54 -14.34 -35.52
CA ILE A 372 4.47 -13.65 -34.81
C ILE A 372 4.37 -12.24 -35.40
N ALA A 373 3.41 -12.07 -36.30
CA ALA A 373 3.19 -10.83 -37.05
C ALA A 373 2.50 -9.75 -36.21
N SER A 374 1.58 -10.17 -35.33
CA SER A 374 0.84 -9.27 -34.44
C SER A 374 0.55 -9.96 -33.10
N PHE A 375 0.78 -9.25 -31.99
CA PHE A 375 0.60 -9.79 -30.64
C PHE A 375 -0.05 -8.76 -29.70
N PRO A 376 -0.99 -9.15 -28.83
CA PRO A 376 -1.70 -8.23 -27.96
C PRO A 376 -0.85 -7.76 -26.78
N GLY A 377 -0.43 -6.49 -26.81
CA GLY A 377 0.36 -5.86 -25.73
C GLY A 377 -0.33 -5.81 -24.35
N LYS A 378 -1.63 -6.09 -24.27
CA LYS A 378 -2.39 -6.21 -23.00
C LYS A 378 -1.86 -7.34 -22.11
N TYR A 379 -1.27 -8.39 -22.69
CA TYR A 379 -0.80 -9.58 -21.97
C TYR A 379 0.71 -9.48 -21.73
N ALA A 380 1.12 -8.61 -20.81
CA ALA A 380 2.54 -8.29 -20.58
C ALA A 380 3.43 -9.51 -20.29
N GLU A 381 2.95 -10.48 -19.52
CA GLU A 381 3.68 -11.73 -19.24
C GLU A 381 3.89 -12.55 -20.53
N ARG A 382 2.83 -12.74 -21.33
CA ARG A 382 2.91 -13.48 -22.60
C ARG A 382 3.73 -12.75 -23.65
N TRP A 383 3.68 -11.42 -23.66
CA TRP A 383 4.55 -10.61 -24.49
C TRP A 383 6.03 -10.82 -24.13
N ALA A 384 6.36 -10.83 -22.84
CA ALA A 384 7.72 -11.10 -22.38
C ALA A 384 8.20 -12.51 -22.78
N GLU A 385 7.32 -13.52 -22.70
CA GLU A 385 7.58 -14.88 -23.20
C GLU A 385 7.84 -14.88 -24.72
N ALA A 386 7.03 -14.18 -25.52
CA ALA A 386 7.21 -14.09 -26.97
C ALA A 386 8.53 -13.40 -27.36
N VAL A 387 8.88 -12.31 -26.68
CA VAL A 387 10.17 -11.62 -26.87
C VAL A 387 11.33 -12.54 -26.48
N ALA A 388 11.22 -13.22 -25.35
CA ALA A 388 12.26 -14.15 -24.89
C ALA A 388 12.47 -15.28 -25.90
N GLU A 389 11.39 -15.89 -26.41
CA GLU A 389 11.50 -16.94 -27.42
C GLU A 389 12.20 -16.41 -28.68
N ALA A 390 11.73 -15.31 -29.25
CA ALA A 390 12.28 -14.80 -30.51
C ALA A 390 13.74 -14.33 -30.40
N THR A 391 14.18 -13.94 -29.20
CA THR A 391 15.56 -13.46 -28.96
C THR A 391 16.51 -14.61 -28.58
N GLN A 392 16.01 -15.66 -27.95
CA GLN A 392 16.85 -16.75 -27.40
C GLN A 392 16.82 -18.02 -28.27
N SER A 393 15.79 -18.19 -29.09
CA SER A 393 15.65 -19.30 -30.03
C SER A 393 15.64 -18.79 -31.48
N THR A 394 16.11 -19.62 -32.40
CA THR A 394 16.02 -19.40 -33.86
C THR A 394 14.72 -19.96 -34.46
N ASP A 395 13.88 -20.65 -33.67
CA ASP A 395 12.70 -21.38 -34.14
C ASP A 395 11.52 -20.46 -34.52
N CYS A 396 11.48 -19.24 -33.97
CA CYS A 396 10.38 -18.30 -34.13
C CYS A 396 10.89 -16.89 -34.36
N SER A 397 10.30 -16.19 -35.33
CA SER A 397 10.46 -14.74 -35.50
C SER A 397 9.35 -13.98 -34.76
N LEU A 398 9.60 -12.72 -34.43
CA LEU A 398 8.62 -11.80 -33.87
C LEU A 398 8.76 -10.45 -34.57
N ALA A 399 7.82 -10.13 -35.47
CA ALA A 399 7.84 -8.87 -36.22
C ALA A 399 7.32 -7.67 -35.42
N CYS A 400 6.60 -7.93 -34.33
CA CYS A 400 5.97 -6.91 -33.49
C CYS A 400 6.99 -5.88 -32.98
N VAL A 401 6.62 -4.61 -33.01
CA VAL A 401 7.47 -3.48 -32.61
C VAL A 401 6.89 -2.77 -31.39
N PHE A 402 7.74 -2.47 -30.41
CA PHE A 402 7.40 -1.71 -29.22
C PHE A 402 8.45 -0.63 -28.98
N LEU A 403 8.13 0.62 -29.35
CA LEU A 403 9.00 1.78 -29.16
C LEU A 403 8.61 2.48 -27.86
N THR A 404 9.60 2.80 -27.03
CA THR A 404 9.38 3.19 -25.62
C THR A 404 9.98 4.54 -25.27
N ASP A 405 10.81 5.09 -26.17
CA ASP A 405 11.51 6.34 -25.99
C ASP A 405 11.89 6.95 -27.35
N ALA A 406 12.28 8.23 -27.34
CA ALA A 406 12.65 8.95 -28.56
C ALA A 406 13.81 8.28 -29.32
N ALA A 407 14.78 7.69 -28.61
CA ALA A 407 15.94 7.04 -29.23
C ALA A 407 15.55 5.76 -29.99
N SER A 408 14.54 5.05 -29.51
CA SER A 408 13.96 3.89 -30.18
C SER A 408 13.09 4.25 -31.37
N GLY A 409 12.60 5.50 -31.44
CA GLY A 409 11.76 6.03 -32.51
C GLY A 409 10.34 6.40 -32.09
N LEU A 410 10.02 6.42 -30.78
CA LEU A 410 8.74 6.92 -30.30
C LEU A 410 8.58 8.40 -30.65
N GLY A 411 7.42 8.79 -31.18
CA GLY A 411 7.19 10.15 -31.69
C GLY A 411 7.77 10.42 -33.09
N MET A 412 8.53 9.49 -33.67
CA MET A 412 9.09 9.67 -35.01
C MET A 412 8.09 9.30 -36.12
N HIS A 413 8.24 9.97 -37.26
CA HIS A 413 7.37 9.83 -38.42
C HIS A 413 8.14 9.22 -39.60
N ALA A 414 7.52 8.26 -40.28
CA ALA A 414 8.02 7.65 -41.50
C ALA A 414 7.17 8.05 -42.72
N ARG A 415 7.83 8.10 -43.88
CA ARG A 415 7.21 8.41 -45.18
C ARG A 415 6.59 7.14 -45.76
N ASN A 416 5.33 7.23 -46.17
CA ASN A 416 4.62 6.21 -46.91
C ASN A 416 5.10 6.22 -48.37
N PRO A 417 5.73 5.14 -48.87
CA PRO A 417 6.23 5.09 -50.24
C PRO A 417 5.11 5.10 -51.30
N GLU A 418 3.87 4.75 -50.94
CA GLU A 418 2.74 4.69 -51.89
C GLU A 418 2.14 6.08 -52.20
N THR A 419 2.11 6.97 -51.21
CA THR A 419 1.45 8.29 -51.33
C THR A 419 2.41 9.45 -51.23
N ASP A 420 3.68 9.19 -50.90
CA ASP A 420 4.71 10.20 -50.63
C ASP A 420 4.49 11.04 -49.35
N GLU A 421 3.37 10.83 -48.66
CA GLU A 421 2.99 11.47 -47.40
C GLU A 421 3.50 10.69 -46.17
N CYS A 422 3.20 11.14 -44.96
CA CYS A 422 3.50 10.38 -43.75
C CYS A 422 2.51 9.21 -43.54
N TRP A 423 2.98 8.06 -43.05
CA TRP A 423 2.11 6.91 -42.70
C TRP A 423 0.96 7.27 -41.76
N CYS A 424 1.11 8.30 -40.91
CA CYS A 424 0.03 8.78 -40.04
C CYS A 424 -1.27 9.08 -40.81
N ARG A 425 -1.18 9.56 -42.05
CA ARG A 425 -2.37 9.91 -42.83
C ARG A 425 -3.22 8.68 -43.14
N ALA A 426 -2.57 7.57 -43.52
CA ALA A 426 -3.24 6.31 -43.81
C ALA A 426 -3.70 5.60 -42.54
N LEU A 427 -2.87 5.63 -41.49
CA LEU A 427 -3.11 4.88 -40.25
C LEU A 427 -4.14 5.54 -39.33
N TYR A 428 -4.12 6.86 -39.23
CA TYR A 428 -4.82 7.62 -38.19
C TYR A 428 -5.70 8.75 -38.74
N GLY A 429 -5.51 9.16 -39.99
CA GLY A 429 -6.19 10.34 -40.54
C GLY A 429 -5.69 11.65 -39.91
N ASP A 430 -6.60 12.62 -39.77
CA ASP A 430 -6.35 13.84 -39.02
C ASP A 430 -6.53 13.59 -37.52
N VAL A 431 -5.48 13.78 -36.74
CA VAL A 431 -5.52 13.58 -35.29
C VAL A 431 -5.95 14.86 -34.58
N PRO A 432 -6.93 14.80 -33.66
CA PRO A 432 -7.41 15.98 -32.94
C PRO A 432 -6.34 16.56 -32.01
N ALA A 433 -6.40 17.87 -31.75
CA ALA A 433 -5.40 18.57 -30.94
C ALA A 433 -5.31 18.07 -29.49
N GLU A 434 -6.41 17.55 -28.95
CA GLU A 434 -6.49 16.92 -27.64
C GLU A 434 -5.47 15.77 -27.49
N ALA A 435 -5.14 15.07 -28.58
CA ALA A 435 -4.14 14.01 -28.56
C ALA A 435 -2.73 14.50 -28.23
N TYR A 436 -2.46 15.81 -28.37
CA TYR A 436 -1.18 16.43 -28.02
C TYR A 436 -1.11 16.88 -26.56
N LEU A 437 -2.21 16.77 -25.80
CA LEU A 437 -2.28 17.12 -24.39
C LEU A 437 -2.22 15.86 -23.53
N SER A 438 -1.15 15.71 -22.76
CA SER A 438 -1.00 14.65 -21.77
C SER A 438 -1.33 15.19 -20.38
N ILE A 439 -2.47 14.78 -19.82
CA ILE A 439 -2.87 15.15 -18.45
C ILE A 439 -2.49 14.04 -17.49
N VAL A 440 -1.75 14.38 -16.43
CA VAL A 440 -1.30 13.41 -15.43
C VAL A 440 -1.47 13.96 -14.03
N ASP A 441 -2.03 13.17 -13.13
CA ASP A 441 -2.10 13.53 -11.72
C ASP A 441 -0.70 13.43 -11.10
N LYS A 442 -0.31 14.41 -10.29
CA LYS A 442 1.01 14.46 -9.64
C LYS A 442 1.27 13.22 -8.78
N HIS A 443 0.21 12.60 -8.27
CA HIS A 443 0.26 11.41 -7.43
C HIS A 443 -0.04 10.11 -8.20
N ASP A 444 -0.16 10.18 -9.53
CA ASP A 444 -0.30 8.98 -10.37
C ASP A 444 0.97 8.13 -10.26
N LYS A 445 0.79 6.82 -10.02
CA LYS A 445 1.90 5.85 -9.97
C LYS A 445 2.66 5.78 -11.30
N ASP A 446 2.01 6.14 -12.41
CA ASP A 446 2.58 6.14 -13.74
C ASP A 446 3.13 7.52 -14.15
N PHE A 447 3.25 8.47 -13.20
CA PHE A 447 3.65 9.85 -13.50
C PHE A 447 4.98 9.97 -14.23
N VAL A 448 6.02 9.31 -13.71
CA VAL A 448 7.37 9.32 -14.32
C VAL A 448 7.31 8.76 -15.74
N PHE A 449 6.52 7.71 -15.93
CA PHE A 449 6.35 7.05 -17.20
C PHE A 449 5.65 7.96 -18.23
N ARG A 450 4.47 8.50 -17.87
CA ARG A 450 3.72 9.40 -18.75
C ARG A 450 4.49 10.67 -19.07
N ARG A 451 5.29 11.19 -18.13
CA ARG A 451 6.17 12.33 -18.40
C ARG A 451 7.19 11.98 -19.50
N ALA A 452 7.88 10.86 -19.38
CA ALA A 452 8.87 10.42 -20.37
C ALA A 452 8.23 10.17 -21.75
N ASP A 453 7.07 9.53 -21.80
CA ASP A 453 6.30 9.34 -23.03
C ASP A 453 5.91 10.67 -23.66
N SER A 454 5.38 11.59 -22.86
CA SER A 454 4.95 12.90 -23.36
C SER A 454 6.11 13.68 -23.95
N GLU A 455 7.29 13.61 -23.31
CA GLU A 455 8.52 14.21 -23.82
C GLU A 455 8.96 13.55 -25.14
N ALA A 456 8.97 12.22 -25.20
CA ALA A 456 9.35 11.47 -26.41
C ALA A 456 8.40 11.73 -27.59
N MET A 457 7.10 11.83 -27.33
CA MET A 457 6.06 12.11 -28.32
C MET A 457 5.92 13.60 -28.66
N GLY A 458 6.69 14.48 -28.01
CA GLY A 458 6.56 15.93 -28.17
C GLY A 458 5.17 16.47 -27.76
N GLN A 459 4.49 15.82 -26.82
CA GLN A 459 3.22 16.26 -26.25
C GLN A 459 3.42 17.32 -25.17
N HIS A 460 2.39 18.14 -24.95
CA HIS A 460 2.36 19.04 -23.79
C HIS A 460 1.88 18.29 -22.54
N LEU A 461 2.75 18.18 -21.54
CA LEU A 461 2.41 17.57 -20.25
C LEU A 461 1.79 18.60 -19.30
N LEU A 462 0.53 18.39 -18.93
CA LEU A 462 -0.19 19.16 -17.93
C LEU A 462 -0.35 18.33 -16.64
N ILE A 463 0.28 18.80 -15.56
CA ILE A 463 0.25 18.12 -14.27
C ILE A 463 -0.93 18.63 -13.44
N LYS A 464 -1.85 17.73 -13.09
CA LYS A 464 -2.95 18.01 -12.16
C LYS A 464 -2.43 17.88 -10.73
N ASP A 465 -2.52 18.99 -9.98
CA ASP A 465 -2.17 19.05 -8.56
C ASP A 465 -3.47 19.23 -7.77
N SER A 466 -3.70 18.38 -6.78
CA SER A 466 -4.92 18.37 -5.96
C SER A 466 -5.09 19.64 -5.12
N SER A 467 -4.03 20.44 -4.96
CA SER A 467 -4.09 21.73 -4.28
C SER A 467 -4.73 22.85 -5.12
N LEU A 468 -4.88 22.66 -6.43
CA LEU A 468 -5.48 23.66 -7.31
C LEU A 468 -7.00 23.68 -7.14
N SER A 469 -7.57 24.89 -7.09
CA SER A 469 -9.02 25.04 -7.20
C SER A 469 -9.51 24.59 -8.59
N GLN A 470 -10.77 24.19 -8.69
CA GLN A 470 -11.38 23.78 -9.95
C GLN A 470 -11.26 24.87 -11.04
N LEU A 471 -11.45 26.14 -10.67
CA LEU A 471 -11.32 27.27 -11.59
C LEU A 471 -9.88 27.47 -12.11
N GLU A 472 -8.88 27.34 -11.23
CA GLU A 472 -7.48 27.41 -11.64
C GLU A 472 -7.08 26.25 -12.56
N TRP A 473 -7.60 25.05 -12.26
CA TRP A 473 -7.41 23.88 -13.10
C TRP A 473 -8.00 24.08 -14.49
N ASP A 474 -9.24 24.55 -14.58
CA ASP A 474 -9.91 24.78 -15.86
C ASP A 474 -9.21 25.89 -16.67
N THR A 475 -8.75 26.96 -16.00
CA THR A 475 -7.97 28.03 -16.65
C THR A 475 -6.65 27.50 -17.22
N LYS A 476 -5.91 26.67 -16.47
CA LYS A 476 -4.67 26.04 -16.95
C LYS A 476 -4.93 25.08 -18.10
N LYS A 477 -6.00 24.30 -18.01
CA LYS A 477 -6.38 23.35 -19.07
C LYS A 477 -6.73 24.08 -20.35
N GLU A 478 -7.48 25.17 -20.28
CA GLU A 478 -7.83 25.99 -21.46
C GLU A 478 -6.59 26.61 -22.12
N ALA A 479 -5.67 27.16 -21.32
CA ALA A 479 -4.41 27.69 -21.83
C ALA A 479 -3.56 26.60 -22.52
N ALA A 480 -3.51 25.40 -21.92
CA ALA A 480 -2.85 24.24 -22.50
C ALA A 480 -3.52 23.79 -23.81
N MET A 481 -4.86 23.82 -23.89
CA MET A 481 -5.61 23.51 -25.13
C MET A 481 -5.23 24.44 -26.29
N CYS A 482 -5.10 25.74 -26.04
CA CYS A 482 -4.65 26.69 -27.06
C CYS A 482 -3.23 26.39 -27.57
N LEU A 483 -2.32 25.98 -26.67
CA LEU A 483 -0.97 25.59 -27.02
C LEU A 483 -0.95 24.31 -27.87
N VAL A 484 -1.68 23.27 -27.47
CA VAL A 484 -1.66 21.99 -28.21
C VAL A 484 -2.37 22.08 -29.55
N GLU A 485 -3.34 22.97 -29.72
CA GLU A 485 -3.94 23.27 -31.02
C GLU A 485 -2.91 23.85 -31.99
N LYS A 486 -2.02 24.73 -31.50
CA LYS A 486 -0.89 25.19 -32.30
C LYS A 486 0.07 24.05 -32.63
N MET A 487 0.44 23.22 -31.65
CA MET A 487 1.35 22.08 -31.87
C MET A 487 0.79 21.07 -32.89
N SER A 488 -0.52 20.80 -32.83
CA SER A 488 -1.20 19.93 -33.79
C SER A 488 -1.11 20.49 -35.21
N ARG A 489 -1.37 21.79 -35.41
CA ARG A 489 -1.21 22.43 -36.72
C ARG A 489 0.23 22.43 -37.21
N ASP A 490 1.19 22.75 -36.33
CA ASP A 490 2.62 22.78 -36.68
C ASP A 490 3.15 21.38 -37.04
N ASN A 491 2.50 20.30 -36.58
CA ASN A 491 2.81 18.91 -36.92
C ASN A 491 1.87 18.31 -38.01
N ASP A 492 1.21 19.15 -38.80
CA ASP A 492 0.28 18.76 -39.87
C ASP A 492 -0.81 17.77 -39.40
N ARG A 493 -1.27 17.92 -38.15
CA ARG A 493 -2.27 17.06 -37.49
C ARG A 493 -1.93 15.56 -37.52
N ARG A 494 -0.64 15.23 -37.58
CA ARG A 494 -0.17 13.84 -37.47
C ARG A 494 -0.34 13.34 -36.04
N ALA A 495 -0.19 12.04 -35.83
CA ALA A 495 -0.23 11.48 -34.48
C ALA A 495 1.04 11.87 -33.68
N PRO A 496 0.94 12.43 -32.46
CA PRO A 496 2.12 12.79 -31.67
C PRO A 496 2.96 11.58 -31.27
N TRP A 497 2.36 10.39 -31.16
CA TRP A 497 3.10 9.15 -30.90
C TRP A 497 3.91 8.63 -32.11
N GLY A 498 3.77 9.26 -33.29
CA GLY A 498 4.50 8.89 -34.49
C GLY A 498 4.01 7.62 -35.18
N CYS A 499 4.61 7.31 -36.32
CA CYS A 499 4.31 6.12 -37.13
C CYS A 499 5.57 5.31 -37.49
N GLN A 500 6.73 5.63 -36.93
CA GLN A 500 7.97 4.88 -37.17
C GLN A 500 7.83 3.40 -36.81
N TRP A 501 7.05 3.08 -35.77
CA TRP A 501 6.78 1.70 -35.38
C TRP A 501 6.21 0.84 -36.53
N PHE A 502 5.37 1.44 -37.37
CA PHE A 502 4.70 0.75 -38.48
C PHE A 502 5.68 0.48 -39.62
N GLU A 503 6.56 1.44 -39.92
CA GLU A 503 7.63 1.29 -40.90
C GLU A 503 8.61 0.18 -40.51
N GLU A 504 9.04 0.12 -39.24
CA GLU A 504 9.90 -0.96 -38.74
C GLU A 504 9.17 -2.32 -38.77
N TRP A 505 7.91 -2.35 -38.35
CA TRP A 505 7.08 -3.55 -38.41
C TRP A 505 6.91 -4.06 -39.84
N MET A 506 6.64 -3.18 -40.80
CA MET A 506 6.48 -3.53 -42.21
C MET A 506 7.74 -4.17 -42.77
N LYS A 507 8.93 -3.62 -42.49
CA LYS A 507 10.21 -4.23 -42.88
C LYS A 507 10.39 -5.63 -42.30
N ASN A 508 9.98 -5.84 -41.05
CA ASN A 508 10.01 -7.16 -40.43
C ASN A 508 9.06 -8.15 -41.10
N ILE A 509 7.86 -7.71 -41.47
CA ILE A 509 6.89 -8.53 -42.23
C ILE A 509 7.43 -8.88 -43.62
N GLU A 510 7.99 -7.92 -44.35
CA GLU A 510 8.60 -8.15 -45.66
C GLU A 510 9.76 -9.16 -45.56
N ALA A 511 10.63 -9.02 -44.55
CA ALA A 511 11.72 -9.96 -44.31
C ALA A 511 11.22 -11.37 -43.98
N ALA A 512 10.23 -11.50 -43.09
CA ALA A 512 9.64 -12.79 -42.73
C ALA A 512 8.91 -13.44 -43.92
N SER A 513 8.14 -12.66 -44.68
CA SER A 513 7.44 -13.14 -45.87
C SER A 513 8.43 -13.53 -46.97
N GLY A 514 9.52 -12.79 -47.18
CA GLY A 514 10.57 -13.13 -48.12
C GLY A 514 11.30 -14.43 -47.78
N GLN A 515 11.27 -14.83 -46.50
CA GLN A 515 11.77 -16.10 -45.99
C GLN A 515 10.70 -17.20 -45.94
N ASN A 516 9.50 -16.95 -46.50
CA ASN A 516 8.35 -17.86 -46.50
C ASN A 516 7.91 -18.33 -45.11
N GLN A 517 8.09 -17.49 -44.09
CA GLN A 517 7.63 -17.81 -42.74
C GLN A 517 6.11 -17.69 -42.66
N GLN A 518 5.45 -18.63 -41.98
CA GLN A 518 4.02 -18.55 -41.72
C GLN A 518 3.76 -17.40 -40.74
N LEU A 519 2.90 -16.46 -41.10
CA LEU A 519 2.53 -15.35 -40.23
C LEU A 519 1.48 -15.78 -39.21
N HIS A 520 1.65 -15.40 -37.95
CA HIS A 520 0.72 -15.68 -36.85
C HIS A 520 0.20 -14.37 -36.25
N VAL A 521 -1.13 -14.25 -36.12
CA VAL A 521 -1.81 -13.10 -35.51
C VAL A 521 -2.56 -13.58 -34.28
N PHE A 522 -2.23 -12.99 -33.12
CA PHE A 522 -2.89 -13.29 -31.86
C PHE A 522 -3.95 -12.26 -31.51
N TYR A 523 -5.14 -12.75 -31.17
CA TYR A 523 -6.27 -11.95 -30.72
C TYR A 523 -6.42 -12.03 -29.21
N PHE A 524 -7.14 -11.07 -28.64
CA PHE A 524 -7.60 -11.14 -27.26
C PHE A 524 -8.41 -12.41 -27.00
N GLN A 525 -8.40 -12.85 -25.75
CA GLN A 525 -9.08 -14.05 -25.29
C GLN A 525 -10.54 -14.09 -25.75
N SER A 526 -10.87 -15.17 -26.45
CA SER A 526 -12.17 -15.55 -27.01
C SER A 526 -12.71 -14.57 -28.07
N LEU A 527 -11.83 -13.81 -28.73
CA LEU A 527 -12.19 -12.78 -29.70
C LEU A 527 -11.46 -12.94 -31.04
N VAL A 528 -11.06 -14.16 -31.39
CA VAL A 528 -10.39 -14.48 -32.66
C VAL A 528 -11.23 -13.98 -33.86
N GLY A 529 -10.57 -13.28 -34.79
CA GLY A 529 -11.18 -12.73 -36.00
C GLY A 529 -12.03 -11.47 -35.79
N ARG A 530 -12.17 -10.97 -34.56
CA ARG A 530 -12.97 -9.76 -34.25
C ARG A 530 -12.11 -8.50 -34.28
N GLY A 531 -12.71 -7.37 -34.67
CA GLY A 531 -12.03 -6.06 -34.65
C GLY A 531 -11.21 -5.71 -35.88
N LYS A 532 -11.31 -6.52 -36.95
CA LYS A 532 -10.72 -6.20 -38.26
C LYS A 532 -11.40 -4.98 -38.88
N VAL A 533 -10.60 -4.17 -39.56
CA VAL A 533 -11.05 -3.02 -40.35
C VAL A 533 -10.29 -3.07 -41.67
N SER A 534 -10.96 -2.75 -42.79
CA SER A 534 -10.26 -2.67 -44.07
C SER A 534 -9.27 -1.51 -44.07
N TRP A 535 -8.12 -1.67 -44.73
CA TRP A 535 -7.06 -0.63 -44.79
C TRP A 535 -7.57 0.77 -45.15
N SER A 536 -8.50 0.88 -46.11
CA SER A 536 -9.08 2.17 -46.53
C SER A 536 -9.99 2.85 -45.50
N GLN A 537 -10.35 2.15 -44.42
CA GLN A 537 -11.20 2.64 -43.34
C GLN A 537 -10.40 2.94 -42.07
N LEU A 538 -9.08 2.74 -42.05
CA LEU A 538 -8.28 2.98 -40.84
C LEU A 538 -8.29 4.44 -40.38
N SER A 539 -8.31 5.38 -41.32
CA SER A 539 -8.42 6.82 -41.05
C SER A 539 -9.86 7.28 -40.77
N ASN A 540 -10.85 6.39 -40.83
CA ASN A 540 -12.24 6.70 -40.53
C ASN A 540 -12.53 6.39 -39.04
N GLU A 541 -12.67 7.46 -38.25
CA GLU A 541 -12.88 7.36 -36.80
C GLU A 541 -14.14 6.56 -36.43
N ASP A 542 -15.23 6.72 -37.19
CA ASP A 542 -16.48 5.98 -36.94
C ASP A 542 -16.30 4.48 -37.18
N ALA A 543 -15.56 4.11 -38.23
CA ALA A 543 -15.27 2.71 -38.54
C ALA A 543 -14.37 2.07 -37.47
N ILE A 544 -13.34 2.79 -37.03
CA ILE A 544 -12.45 2.37 -35.94
C ILE A 544 -13.22 2.22 -34.62
N GLU A 545 -14.06 3.20 -34.26
CA GLU A 545 -14.85 3.17 -33.02
C GLU A 545 -15.88 2.02 -33.04
N ALA A 546 -16.52 1.78 -34.19
CA ALA A 546 -17.39 0.62 -34.36
C ALA A 546 -16.63 -0.70 -34.17
N ALA A 547 -15.42 -0.82 -34.71
CA ALA A 547 -14.59 -2.00 -34.54
C ALA A 547 -14.13 -2.19 -33.09
N ARG A 548 -13.77 -1.12 -32.38
CA ARG A 548 -13.31 -1.12 -30.99
C ARG A 548 -14.33 -1.68 -30.01
N LYS A 549 -15.63 -1.44 -30.23
CA LYS A 549 -16.71 -1.92 -29.34
C LYS A 549 -16.76 -3.45 -29.19
N SER A 550 -16.23 -4.19 -30.15
CA SER A 550 -16.14 -5.64 -30.11
C SER A 550 -14.79 -6.16 -30.56
N THR A 551 -13.71 -5.42 -30.32
CA THR A 551 -12.40 -5.73 -30.91
C THR A 551 -11.71 -6.90 -30.20
N GLY A 552 -11.19 -7.83 -30.99
CA GLY A 552 -10.18 -8.80 -30.54
C GLY A 552 -8.75 -8.31 -30.74
N LEU A 553 -8.55 -7.11 -31.29
CA LEU A 553 -7.27 -6.52 -31.64
C LEU A 553 -7.02 -5.22 -30.84
N GLY A 554 -5.77 -5.00 -30.45
CA GLY A 554 -5.32 -3.68 -29.97
C GLY A 554 -5.26 -2.65 -31.10
N ALA A 555 -5.10 -1.37 -30.73
CA ALA A 555 -5.13 -0.26 -31.69
C ALA A 555 -4.06 -0.36 -32.80
N SER A 556 -2.80 -0.73 -32.46
CA SER A 556 -1.77 -0.98 -33.47
C SER A 556 -2.07 -2.23 -34.28
N GLN A 557 -2.51 -3.30 -33.61
CA GLN A 557 -2.83 -4.58 -34.24
C GLN A 557 -3.93 -4.46 -35.31
N THR A 558 -4.92 -3.59 -35.12
CA THR A 558 -5.94 -3.32 -36.15
C THR A 558 -5.30 -2.84 -37.46
N ALA A 559 -4.31 -1.94 -37.38
CA ALA A 559 -3.60 -1.47 -38.57
C ALA A 559 -2.67 -2.53 -39.17
N GLU A 560 -1.98 -3.30 -38.32
CA GLU A 560 -1.13 -4.42 -38.74
C GLU A 560 -1.93 -5.44 -39.55
N VAL A 561 -3.06 -5.93 -39.01
CA VAL A 561 -3.93 -6.91 -39.67
C VAL A 561 -4.56 -6.34 -40.94
N ALA A 562 -5.04 -5.08 -40.90
CA ALA A 562 -5.59 -4.42 -42.08
C ALA A 562 -4.57 -4.33 -43.23
N TYR A 563 -3.28 -4.14 -42.91
CA TYR A 563 -2.21 -4.10 -43.90
C TYR A 563 -1.90 -5.48 -44.48
N LEU A 564 -1.87 -6.53 -43.64
CA LEU A 564 -1.72 -7.91 -44.11
C LEU A 564 -2.86 -8.29 -45.07
N ASP A 565 -4.09 -7.94 -44.72
CA ASP A 565 -5.28 -8.16 -45.57
C ASP A 565 -5.18 -7.37 -46.89
N LYS A 566 -4.72 -6.12 -46.85
CA LYS A 566 -4.51 -5.27 -48.04
C LYS A 566 -3.52 -5.91 -49.02
N LEU A 567 -2.42 -6.46 -48.52
CA LEU A 567 -1.40 -7.13 -49.33
C LEU A 567 -1.80 -8.55 -49.76
N GLY A 568 -2.86 -9.12 -49.18
CA GLY A 568 -3.27 -10.50 -49.40
C GLY A 568 -2.26 -11.51 -48.82
N LEU A 569 -1.52 -11.13 -47.78
CA LEU A 569 -0.57 -12.02 -47.13
C LEU A 569 -1.33 -13.02 -46.23
N PRO A 570 -1.16 -14.34 -46.40
CA PRO A 570 -1.83 -15.31 -45.57
C PRO A 570 -1.25 -15.32 -44.15
N TYR A 571 -2.12 -15.39 -43.15
CA TYR A 571 -1.75 -15.56 -41.75
C TYR A 571 -2.71 -16.51 -41.04
N VAL A 572 -2.24 -17.11 -39.94
CA VAL A 572 -3.05 -17.96 -39.07
C VAL A 572 -3.46 -17.17 -37.84
N GLU A 573 -4.75 -17.22 -37.52
CA GLU A 573 -5.36 -16.51 -36.40
C GLU A 573 -5.40 -17.39 -35.16
N HIS A 574 -4.99 -16.85 -34.01
CA HIS A 574 -4.93 -17.58 -32.75
C HIS A 574 -5.58 -16.79 -31.63
N ASP A 575 -6.12 -17.50 -30.64
CA ASP A 575 -6.40 -16.92 -29.33
C ASP A 575 -5.08 -16.74 -28.57
N VAL A 576 -4.90 -15.64 -27.86
CA VAL A 576 -3.70 -15.45 -27.00
C VAL A 576 -3.51 -16.57 -25.99
N MET A 577 -4.58 -17.25 -25.58
CA MET A 577 -4.49 -18.39 -24.66
C MET A 577 -3.86 -19.63 -25.30
N ASP A 578 -3.88 -19.72 -26.64
CA ASP A 578 -3.28 -20.81 -27.40
C ASP A 578 -1.76 -20.61 -27.62
N PHE A 579 -1.22 -19.48 -27.19
CA PHE A 579 0.19 -19.13 -27.39
C PHE A 579 1.16 -20.25 -26.99
N PRO A 580 1.07 -20.89 -25.80
CA PRO A 580 1.99 -21.97 -25.43
C PRO A 580 1.97 -23.17 -26.40
N GLU A 581 0.79 -23.52 -26.92
CA GLU A 581 0.63 -24.61 -27.87
C GLU A 581 1.19 -24.25 -29.25
N VAL A 582 0.95 -23.01 -29.71
CA VAL A 582 1.54 -22.50 -30.96
C VAL A 582 3.07 -22.55 -30.88
N MET A 583 3.66 -22.09 -29.78
CA MET A 583 5.11 -22.12 -29.59
C MET A 583 5.66 -23.54 -29.52
N ALA A 584 4.96 -24.46 -28.85
CA ALA A 584 5.35 -25.87 -28.83
C ALA A 584 5.35 -26.48 -30.24
N ARG A 585 4.35 -26.15 -31.08
CA ARG A 585 4.30 -26.61 -32.48
C ARG A 585 5.45 -26.08 -33.31
N LEU A 586 5.76 -24.78 -33.19
CA LEU A 586 6.88 -24.16 -33.91
C LEU A 586 8.22 -24.83 -33.57
N ARG A 587 8.46 -25.17 -32.29
CA ARG A 587 9.65 -25.93 -31.86
C ARG A 587 9.67 -27.38 -32.34
N SER A 588 8.53 -28.09 -32.26
CA SER A 588 8.47 -29.54 -32.52
C SER A 588 8.64 -29.95 -33.99
N SER A 589 8.61 -28.98 -34.91
CA SER A 589 8.54 -29.27 -36.35
C SER A 589 9.87 -29.80 -36.93
N GLU A 590 10.92 -29.96 -36.12
CA GLU A 590 12.18 -30.61 -36.51
C GLU A 590 12.04 -32.09 -36.92
N VAL A 591 10.93 -32.78 -36.61
CA VAL A 591 10.87 -34.25 -36.74
C VAL A 591 10.35 -34.79 -38.09
N PHE A 592 9.80 -33.95 -38.99
CA PHE A 592 9.13 -34.46 -40.21
C PHE A 592 9.87 -34.30 -41.54
N GLN A 593 11.17 -33.99 -41.55
CA GLN A 593 11.96 -33.86 -42.79
C GLN A 593 12.84 -35.08 -43.15
N SER A 594 12.55 -36.27 -42.62
CA SER A 594 13.17 -37.52 -43.11
C SER A 594 12.16 -38.65 -43.27
N VAL A 595 11.29 -38.55 -44.29
CA VAL A 595 10.68 -39.72 -44.97
C VAL A 595 10.63 -39.44 -46.47
#